data_AF-A0A2E7TC01-F1
#
_entry.id   AF-A0A2E7TC01-F1
#
_cell.length_a   1.000
_cell.length_b   1.000
_cell.length_c   1.000
_cell.angle_alpha   90.00
_cell.angle_beta   90.00
_cell.angle_gamma   90.00
#
_symmetry.space_group_name_H-M   'P 1'
#
loop_
_entity.id
_entity.type
_entity.pdbx_description
1 polymer ?
#
loop_
_entity_poly.entity_id
_entity_poly.type
_entity_poly.pdbx_seq_one_letter_code
_entity_poly.pdbx_strand_id
1 'polypeptide(L)'
;MKDIYLDYGLSKMLISLPESAVVVRYGETHIDPKSVDPIVTTRTALDEPLGMPPLKELAGPGKTVAIVFPDRVKGGAHRLAHRRVCIPMILEDLLTGGCHLSDITLVC
;
A
#
# COMPACT_ATOMS: atom_id res chain seq x y z
N MET A 1 -12.72 36.67 9.61
CA MET A 1 -12.51 35.78 8.46
C MET A 1 -11.21 35.04 8.70
N LYS A 2 -11.13 33.78 8.25
CA LYS A 2 -9.92 32.97 8.38
C LYS A 2 -9.37 32.60 7.03
N ASP A 3 -8.06 32.73 6.89
CA ASP A 3 -7.36 32.48 5.64
C ASP A 3 -6.68 31.10 5.68
N ILE A 4 -6.92 30.30 4.64
CA ILE A 4 -6.46 28.92 4.55
C ILE A 4 -5.78 28.69 3.20
N TYR A 5 -4.67 27.96 3.20
CA TYR A 5 -4.05 27.48 1.96
C TYR A 5 -4.60 26.09 1.61
N LEU A 6 -5.18 25.97 0.42
CA LEU A 6 -5.57 24.69 -0.18
C LEU A 6 -4.53 24.27 -1.22
N ASP A 7 -4.30 22.96 -1.34
CA ASP A 7 -3.46 22.43 -2.39
C ASP A 7 -4.15 22.64 -3.76
N TYR A 8 -3.42 23.20 -4.72
CA TYR A 8 -3.90 23.48 -6.07
C TYR A 8 -2.82 23.14 -7.09
N GLY A 9 -2.91 21.93 -7.66
CA GLY A 9 -1.87 21.37 -8.52
C GLY A 9 -0.55 21.21 -7.77
N LEU A 10 0.50 21.88 -8.24
CA LEU A 10 1.82 21.91 -7.59
C LEU A 10 2.01 23.13 -6.66
N SER A 11 0.96 23.92 -6.45
CA SER A 11 0.99 25.18 -5.69
C SER A 11 -0.02 25.15 -4.54
N LYS A 12 -0.13 26.27 -3.82
CA LYS A 12 -1.20 26.49 -2.85
C LYS A 12 -2.01 27.73 -3.22
N MET A 13 -3.32 27.62 -3.05
CA MET A 13 -4.27 28.71 -3.25
C MET A 13 -4.73 29.22 -1.89
N LEU A 14 -4.58 30.53 -1.65
CA LEU A 14 -5.15 31.18 -0.47
C LEU A 14 -6.66 31.35 -0.67
N ILE A 15 -7.44 30.88 0.28
CA ILE A 15 -8.89 31.09 0.36
C ILE A 15 -9.24 31.80 1.66
N SER A 16 -10.28 32.62 1.66
CA SER A 16 -10.81 33.26 2.87
C SER A 16 -12.18 32.68 3.19
N LEU A 17 -12.36 32.25 4.45
CA LEU A 17 -13.57 31.61 4.94
C LEU A 17 -14.20 32.43 6.07
N PRO A 18 -15.53 32.35 6.26
CA PRO A 18 -16.17 32.93 7.44
C PRO A 18 -15.68 32.24 8.71
N GLU A 19 -15.71 32.96 9.84
CA GLU A 19 -15.30 32.40 11.13
C GLU A 19 -16.09 31.14 11.51
N SER A 20 -17.38 31.10 11.14
CA SER A 20 -18.30 30.01 11.41
C SER A 20 -17.99 28.70 10.67
N ALA A 21 -17.10 28.70 9.66
CA ALA A 21 -16.78 27.50 8.92
C ALA A 21 -16.10 26.44 9.81
N VAL A 22 -16.29 25.15 9.54
CA VAL A 22 -15.50 24.08 10.17
C VAL A 22 -14.37 23.69 9.21
N VAL A 23 -13.13 23.67 9.70
CA VAL A 23 -11.96 23.27 8.91
C VAL A 23 -11.45 21.95 9.45
N VAL A 24 -11.47 20.92 8.61
CA VAL A 24 -10.98 19.57 8.93
C VAL A 24 -9.60 19.42 8.28
N ARG A 25 -8.58 19.10 9.08
CA ARG A 25 -7.18 18.96 8.66
C ARG A 25 -6.61 17.61 9.08
N TYR A 26 -5.96 16.95 8.13
CA TYR A 26 -5.09 15.83 8.42
C TYR A 26 -3.96 16.26 9.37
N GLY A 27 -3.68 15.45 10.39
CA GLY A 27 -2.70 15.73 11.44
C GLY A 27 -3.20 16.58 12.60
N GLU A 28 -4.35 17.26 12.48
CA GLU A 28 -4.93 18.07 13.57
C GLU A 28 -6.28 17.53 14.02
N THR A 29 -7.28 17.53 13.12
CA THR A 29 -8.63 17.05 13.43
C THR A 29 -8.78 15.55 13.17
N HIS A 30 -7.88 14.98 12.34
CA HIS A 30 -7.78 13.54 12.11
C HIS A 30 -6.30 13.15 12.17
N ILE A 31 -5.95 12.29 13.11
CA ILE A 31 -4.58 11.80 13.29
C ILE A 31 -4.51 10.41 12.69
N ASP A 32 -3.71 10.25 11.63
CA ASP A 32 -3.45 8.93 11.06
C ASP A 32 -2.75 8.03 12.09
N PRO A 33 -2.93 6.71 12.01
CA PRO A 33 -2.09 5.78 12.73
C PRO A 33 -0.60 6.08 12.54
N LYS A 34 0.22 5.77 13.54
CA LYS A 34 1.68 5.95 13.43
C LYS A 34 2.19 5.21 12.21
N SER A 35 3.03 5.89 11.43
CA SER A 35 3.74 5.27 10.32
C SER A 35 4.56 4.08 10.82
N VAL A 36 4.59 3.02 10.03
CA VAL A 36 5.42 1.85 10.24
C VAL A 36 6.51 1.78 9.17
N ASP A 37 7.53 0.94 9.37
CA ASP A 37 8.43 0.57 8.28
C ASP A 37 7.71 -0.41 7.35
N PRO A 38 7.36 -0.01 6.12
CA PRO A 38 6.57 -0.85 5.24
C PRO A 38 7.29 -2.14 4.84
N ILE A 39 8.63 -2.17 4.84
CA ILE A 39 9.40 -3.36 4.48
C ILE A 39 9.28 -4.39 5.59
N VAL A 40 9.62 -3.99 6.82
CA VAL A 40 9.59 -4.89 7.99
C VAL A 40 8.16 -5.36 8.25
N THR A 41 7.20 -4.44 8.27
CA THR A 41 5.81 -4.79 8.58
C THR A 41 5.16 -5.68 7.51
N THR A 42 5.47 -5.46 6.22
CA THR A 42 4.94 -6.34 5.16
C THR A 42 5.52 -7.76 5.27
N ARG A 43 6.82 -7.88 5.56
CA ARG A 43 7.45 -9.19 5.76
C ARG A 43 6.83 -9.94 6.94
N THR A 44 6.68 -9.29 8.09
CA THR A 44 6.00 -9.86 9.27
C THR A 44 4.58 -10.30 8.94
N ALA A 45 3.80 -9.49 8.22
CA ALA A 45 2.42 -9.83 7.87
C ALA A 45 2.32 -11.05 6.93
N LEU A 46 3.30 -11.27 6.05
CA LEU A 46 3.37 -12.45 5.19
C LEU A 46 3.83 -13.71 5.94
N ASP A 47 4.69 -13.54 6.95
CA ASP A 47 5.20 -14.64 7.77
C ASP A 47 4.20 -15.10 8.85
N GLU A 48 3.38 -14.17 9.34
CA GLU A 48 2.37 -14.40 10.38
C GLU A 48 0.96 -14.00 9.90
N PRO A 49 0.44 -14.66 8.84
CA PRO A 49 -0.89 -14.35 8.32
C PRO A 49 -2.01 -14.71 9.31
N LEU A 50 -3.09 -13.95 9.26
CA LEU A 50 -4.24 -14.17 10.13
C LEU A 50 -5.21 -15.18 9.49
N GLY A 51 -5.45 -16.31 10.17
CA GLY A 51 -6.50 -17.25 9.82
C GLY A 51 -6.25 -18.08 8.55
N MET A 52 -5.02 -18.08 8.03
CA MET A 52 -4.60 -18.92 6.90
C MET A 52 -3.12 -19.30 7.02
N PRO A 53 -2.64 -20.36 6.35
CA PRO A 53 -1.22 -20.65 6.27
C PRO A 53 -0.42 -19.59 5.48
N PRO A 54 0.89 -19.45 5.72
CA PRO A 54 1.79 -18.64 4.90
C PRO A 54 1.74 -18.98 3.41
N LEU A 55 2.05 -18.01 2.55
CA LEU A 55 2.00 -18.20 1.09
C LEU A 55 2.90 -19.33 0.60
N LYS A 56 4.08 -19.52 1.22
CA LYS A 56 5.00 -20.63 0.94
C LYS A 56 4.39 -22.01 1.18
N GLU A 57 3.43 -22.13 2.08
CA GLU A 57 2.70 -23.39 2.35
C GLU A 57 1.49 -23.56 1.43
N LEU A 58 0.88 -22.44 1.00
CA LEU A 58 -0.22 -22.44 0.04
C LEU A 58 0.23 -22.60 -1.40
N ALA A 59 1.48 -22.26 -1.72
CA ALA A 59 2.13 -22.49 -2.99
C ALA A 59 2.37 -23.98 -3.26
N GLY A 60 2.98 -24.31 -4.39
CA GLY A 60 3.31 -25.69 -4.74
C GLY A 60 3.58 -25.89 -6.23
N PRO A 61 4.35 -26.93 -6.59
CA PRO A 61 4.57 -27.28 -7.99
C PRO A 61 3.27 -27.47 -8.76
N GLY A 62 3.17 -26.90 -9.96
CA GLY A 62 2.01 -27.01 -10.84
C GLY A 62 0.79 -26.17 -10.45
N LYS A 63 0.85 -25.40 -9.36
CA LYS A 63 -0.19 -24.42 -9.02
C LYS A 63 0.02 -23.14 -9.83
N THR A 64 -1.09 -22.58 -10.32
CA THR A 64 -1.09 -21.26 -10.97
C THR A 64 -1.51 -20.18 -9.98
N VAL A 65 -0.88 -19.02 -10.07
CA VAL A 65 -1.10 -17.90 -9.14
C VAL A 65 -1.36 -16.62 -9.91
N ALA A 66 -2.38 -15.88 -9.51
CA ALA A 66 -2.61 -14.50 -9.95
C ALA A 66 -2.32 -13.55 -8.78
N ILE A 67 -1.29 -12.71 -8.90
CA ILE A 67 -1.04 -11.62 -7.97
C ILE A 67 -1.80 -10.40 -8.50
N VAL A 68 -2.95 -10.12 -7.89
CA VAL A 68 -3.77 -8.95 -8.22
C VAL A 68 -3.29 -7.77 -7.38
N PHE A 69 -2.95 -6.66 -8.01
CA PHE A 69 -2.46 -5.46 -7.33
C PHE A 69 -3.05 -4.19 -7.94
N PRO A 70 -3.20 -3.12 -7.16
CA PRO A 70 -3.71 -1.85 -7.68
C PRO A 70 -2.80 -1.22 -8.75
N ASP A 71 -3.43 -0.44 -9.63
CA ASP A 71 -2.73 0.33 -10.63
C ASP A 71 -1.78 1.40 -10.08
N ARG A 72 -1.11 2.10 -11.01
CA ARG A 72 -0.12 3.12 -10.65
C ARG A 72 -0.71 4.31 -9.87
N VAL A 73 -2.00 4.62 -10.02
CA VAL A 73 -2.59 5.78 -9.35
C VAL A 73 -2.90 5.51 -7.88
N LYS A 74 -2.85 4.26 -7.45
CA LYS A 74 -2.90 3.90 -6.03
C LYS A 74 -1.49 3.82 -5.46
N GLY A 75 -1.27 4.45 -4.31
CA GLY A 75 0.01 4.38 -3.58
C GLY A 75 1.25 4.93 -4.30
N GLY A 76 1.09 5.67 -5.40
CA GLY A 76 2.18 6.38 -6.09
C GLY A 76 3.20 5.48 -6.78
N ALA A 77 4.38 6.03 -7.09
CA ALA A 77 5.48 5.32 -7.76
C ALA A 77 6.83 5.44 -7.03
N HIS A 78 6.79 5.86 -5.77
CA HIS A 78 7.97 5.97 -4.93
C HIS A 78 8.54 4.59 -4.56
N ARG A 79 9.76 4.57 -4.00
CA ARG A 79 10.48 3.34 -3.65
C ARG A 79 9.71 2.44 -2.69
N LEU A 80 8.99 3.04 -1.76
CA LEU A 80 8.18 2.34 -0.74
C LEU A 80 6.71 2.15 -1.16
N ALA A 81 6.37 2.35 -2.44
CA ALA A 81 5.01 2.12 -2.91
C ALA A 81 4.66 0.64 -2.74
N HIS A 82 3.44 0.34 -2.29
CA HIS A 82 2.99 -1.02 -1.97
C HIS A 82 3.37 -2.05 -3.04
N ARG A 83 3.15 -1.80 -4.34
CA ARG A 83 3.54 -2.74 -5.41
C ARG A 83 5.06 -3.03 -5.47
N ARG A 84 5.91 -2.07 -5.11
CA ARG A 84 7.37 -2.23 -5.10
C ARG A 84 7.88 -2.98 -3.88
N VAL A 85 7.11 -2.98 -2.79
CA VAL A 85 7.45 -3.68 -1.54
C VAL A 85 6.83 -5.08 -1.54
N CYS A 86 5.52 -5.18 -1.78
CA CYS A 86 4.76 -6.42 -1.60
C CYS A 86 5.02 -7.45 -2.71
N ILE A 87 5.05 -7.05 -4.00
CA ILE A 87 5.16 -8.02 -5.11
C ILE A 87 6.46 -8.84 -5.02
N PRO A 88 7.65 -8.24 -4.80
CA PRO A 88 8.87 -9.02 -4.66
C PRO A 88 8.83 -10.02 -3.49
N MET A 89 8.29 -9.62 -2.33
CA MET A 89 8.18 -10.48 -1.15
C MET A 89 7.19 -11.63 -1.35
N ILE A 90 6.05 -11.35 -2.01
CA ILE A 90 5.07 -12.37 -2.37
C ILE A 90 5.68 -13.37 -3.36
N LEU A 91 6.42 -12.90 -4.37
CA LEU A 91 7.13 -13.77 -5.31
C LEU A 91 8.13 -14.67 -4.60
N GLU A 92 8.90 -14.14 -3.65
CA GLU A 92 9.85 -14.92 -2.85
C GLU A 92 9.15 -16.09 -2.12
N ASP A 93 8.02 -15.84 -1.46
CA ASP A 93 7.28 -16.88 -0.75
C ASP A 93 6.72 -17.94 -1.69
N LEU A 94 6.15 -17.53 -2.82
CA LEU A 94 5.56 -18.44 -3.81
C LEU A 94 6.62 -19.34 -4.46
N LEU A 95 7.77 -18.77 -4.83
CA LEU A 95 8.89 -19.51 -5.38
C LEU A 95 9.49 -20.46 -4.34
N THR A 96 9.61 -20.01 -3.08
CA THR A 96 10.06 -20.86 -1.96
C THR A 96 9.13 -22.05 -1.75
N GLY A 97 7.82 -21.85 -1.90
CA GLY A 97 6.82 -22.91 -1.86
C GLY A 97 6.78 -23.81 -3.10
N GLY A 98 7.64 -23.56 -4.10
CA GLY A 98 7.80 -24.42 -5.26
C GLY A 98 6.94 -24.07 -6.48
N CYS A 99 6.29 -22.91 -6.52
CA CYS A 99 5.69 -22.42 -7.77
C CYS A 99 6.78 -22.10 -8.80
N HIS A 100 6.52 -22.36 -10.08
CA HIS A 100 7.37 -21.86 -11.15
C HIS A 100 6.99 -20.42 -11.52
N LEU A 101 7.99 -19.61 -11.89
CA LEU A 101 7.75 -18.23 -12.29
C LEU A 101 6.79 -18.11 -13.48
N SER A 102 6.82 -19.10 -14.40
CA SER A 102 5.91 -19.18 -15.54
C SER A 102 4.44 -19.33 -15.16
N ASP A 103 4.17 -19.80 -13.93
CA ASP A 103 2.82 -20.07 -13.44
C ASP A 103 2.25 -18.89 -12.64
N ILE A 104 3.02 -17.79 -12.52
CA ILE A 104 2.64 -16.59 -11.77
C ILE A 104 2.32 -15.46 -12.75
N THR A 105 1.08 -14.98 -12.70
CA THR A 105 0.61 -13.84 -13.49
C THR A 105 0.41 -12.62 -12.60
N LEU A 106 0.93 -11.48 -13.05
CA LEU A 106 0.68 -10.17 -12.45
C LEU A 106 -0.56 -9.54 -13.10
N VAL A 107 -1.58 -9.20 -12.31
CA VAL A 107 -2.81 -8.58 -12.78
C VAL A 107 -2.97 -7.21 -12.11
N CYS A 108 -2.94 -6.16 -12.94
CA CYS A 108 -3.07 -4.77 -12.53
C CYS A 108 -4.53 -4.29 -12.65
#